data_AF-A0A953RFJ9-F1
#
_entry.id   AF-A0A953RFJ9-F1
#
_cell.length_a   1.000
_cell.length_b   1.000
_cell.length_c   1.000
_cell.angle_alpha   90.00
_cell.angle_beta   90.00
_cell.angle_gamma   90.00
#
_symmetry.space_group_name_H-M   'P 1'
#
loop_
_entity.id
_entity.type
_entity.pdbx_description
1 polymer ?
#
loop_
_entity_poly.entity_id
_entity_poly.type
_entity_poly.pdbx_seq_one_letter_code
_entity_poly.pdbx_strand_id
1 'polypeptide(L)'
;MQPPIEQLDVSVEELETYVEQARPALSPDGYQKLRAAIRTLGYVTELLEKKEATLAALRRLLCTANTEKTAKVLEQAGIHTGEKSQKPPDQQDQEKDDNPQSSKSPAAGHGRNGAGQYQGAQKVSVAHASLKTGDPCPEGCGGKLYPRDPAVLVRVKGQAPVAATVYELEKLRCNLCGDVFTAQAPAGVGEKKYDETAVTMIALLRYGSGFPWNRLEILPCAC
;
A
#
# COMPACT_ATOMS: atom_id res chain seq x y z
N MET A 1 16.68 10.11 -27.51
CA MET A 1 16.03 8.93 -28.11
C MET A 1 16.83 7.71 -27.66
N GLN A 2 16.20 6.72 -27.05
CA GLN A 2 16.84 5.42 -26.82
C GLN A 2 16.72 4.62 -28.13
N PRO A 3 17.77 3.91 -28.60
CA PRO A 3 17.66 3.14 -29.83
C PRO A 3 16.59 2.04 -29.71
N PRO A 4 15.94 1.65 -30.81
CA PRO A 4 15.02 0.51 -30.79
C PRO A 4 15.79 -0.74 -30.34
N ILE A 5 15.19 -1.51 -29.44
CA ILE A 5 15.74 -2.79 -29.01
C ILE A 5 15.37 -3.81 -30.08
N GLU A 6 16.37 -4.26 -30.84
CA GLU A 6 16.20 -5.38 -31.76
C GLU A 6 15.93 -6.65 -30.94
N GLN A 7 14.77 -7.26 -31.17
CA GLN A 7 14.39 -8.51 -30.52
C GLN A 7 15.04 -9.67 -31.28
N LEU A 8 16.07 -10.25 -30.69
CA LEU A 8 16.66 -11.51 -31.13
C LEU A 8 15.80 -12.66 -30.60
N ASP A 9 15.09 -13.33 -31.50
CA ASP A 9 14.29 -14.52 -31.19
C ASP A 9 15.23 -15.74 -31.14
N VAL A 10 15.72 -16.05 -29.94
CA VAL A 10 16.66 -17.16 -29.68
C VAL A 10 16.23 -17.86 -28.39
N SER A 11 16.06 -19.17 -28.46
CA SER A 11 15.66 -19.99 -27.32
C SER A 11 16.81 -20.19 -26.32
N VAL A 12 16.46 -20.47 -25.07
CA VAL A 12 17.45 -20.80 -24.02
C VAL A 12 18.22 -22.09 -24.36
N GLU A 13 17.59 -23.02 -25.08
CA GLU A 13 18.17 -24.30 -25.52
C GLU A 13 19.24 -24.11 -26.61
N GLU A 14 18.99 -23.20 -27.56
CA GLU A 14 19.99 -22.75 -28.54
C GLU A 14 21.17 -22.03 -27.83
N LEU A 15 20.89 -21.18 -26.84
CA LEU A 15 21.94 -20.52 -26.06
C LEU A 15 22.79 -21.53 -25.25
N GLU A 16 22.20 -22.56 -24.62
CA GLU A 16 22.98 -23.61 -23.93
C GLU A 16 23.83 -24.42 -24.93
N THR A 17 23.33 -24.74 -26.13
CA THR A 17 24.13 -25.45 -27.14
C THR A 17 25.29 -24.62 -27.70
N TYR A 18 25.12 -23.31 -27.88
CA TYR A 18 26.25 -22.41 -28.21
C TYR A 18 27.30 -22.34 -27.10
N VAL A 19 26.91 -22.43 -25.82
CA VAL A 19 27.88 -22.47 -24.70
C VAL A 19 28.70 -23.76 -24.68
N GLU A 20 28.09 -24.91 -24.96
CA GLU A 20 28.84 -26.17 -25.08
C GLU A 20 29.78 -26.17 -26.29
N GLN A 21 29.39 -25.55 -27.42
CA GLN A 21 30.28 -25.34 -28.57
C GLN A 21 31.45 -24.40 -28.27
N ALA A 22 31.23 -23.35 -27.46
CA ALA A 22 32.26 -22.40 -27.04
C ALA A 22 33.19 -22.93 -25.93
N ARG A 23 32.83 -24.04 -25.28
CA ARG A 23 33.55 -24.66 -24.15
C ARG A 23 35.06 -24.84 -24.33
N PRO A 24 35.64 -25.30 -25.46
CA PRO A 24 37.08 -25.42 -25.62
C PRO A 24 37.83 -24.07 -25.69
N ALA A 25 37.13 -22.96 -25.95
CA ALA A 25 37.69 -21.61 -25.98
C ALA A 25 37.52 -20.86 -24.64
N LEU A 26 36.78 -21.42 -23.68
CA LEU A 26 36.47 -20.81 -22.39
C LEU A 26 37.33 -21.41 -21.27
N SER A 27 37.71 -20.58 -20.29
CA SER A 27 38.23 -21.09 -19.02
C SER A 27 37.12 -21.85 -18.26
N PRO A 28 37.45 -22.81 -17.37
CA PRO A 28 36.44 -23.55 -16.62
C PRO A 28 35.49 -22.65 -15.82
N ASP A 29 36.03 -21.58 -15.22
CA ASP A 29 35.29 -20.54 -14.51
C ASP A 29 34.43 -19.67 -15.45
N GLY A 30 34.98 -19.29 -16.62
CA GLY A 30 34.24 -18.53 -17.64
C GLY A 30 33.04 -19.31 -18.20
N TYR A 31 33.23 -20.59 -18.51
CA TYR A 31 32.16 -21.50 -18.93
C TYR A 31 31.07 -21.67 -17.86
N GLN A 32 31.46 -21.84 -16.59
CA GLN A 32 30.49 -21.92 -15.48
C GLN A 32 29.68 -20.63 -15.33
N LYS A 33 30.33 -19.46 -15.38
CA LYS A 33 29.67 -18.14 -15.29
C LYS A 33 28.72 -17.88 -16.46
N LEU A 34 29.14 -18.18 -17.69
CA LEU A 34 28.32 -18.00 -18.89
C LEU A 34 27.09 -18.90 -18.87
N ARG A 35 27.26 -20.18 -18.49
CA ARG A 35 26.15 -21.13 -18.33
C ARG A 35 25.18 -20.71 -17.21
N ALA A 36 25.70 -20.21 -16.09
CA ALA A 36 24.87 -19.68 -15.00
C ALA A 36 24.05 -18.47 -15.45
N ALA A 37 24.64 -17.55 -16.22
CA ALA A 37 23.94 -16.37 -16.74
C ALA A 37 22.77 -16.74 -17.67
N ILE A 38 22.98 -17.68 -18.62
CA ILE A 38 21.92 -18.13 -19.55
C ILE A 38 20.79 -18.84 -18.80
N ARG A 39 21.10 -19.64 -17.77
CA ARG A 39 20.08 -20.24 -16.89
C ARG A 39 19.30 -19.21 -16.08
N THR A 40 19.97 -18.18 -15.58
CA THR A 40 19.30 -17.05 -14.90
C THR A 40 18.40 -16.28 -15.85
N LEU A 41 18.79 -16.11 -17.11
CA LEU A 41 17.95 -15.50 -18.15
C LEU A 41 16.68 -16.34 -18.40
N GLY A 42 16.82 -17.65 -18.61
CA GLY A 42 15.66 -18.55 -18.79
C GLY A 42 14.70 -18.58 -17.60
N TYR A 43 15.25 -18.58 -16.37
CA TYR A 43 14.43 -18.49 -15.16
C TYR A 43 13.66 -17.15 -15.07
N VAL A 44 14.27 -16.04 -15.50
CA VAL A 44 13.60 -14.73 -15.54
C VAL A 44 12.54 -14.64 -16.63
N THR A 45 12.76 -15.22 -17.82
CA THR A 45 11.73 -15.24 -18.87
C THR A 45 10.50 -16.01 -18.41
N GLU A 46 10.67 -17.20 -17.81
CA GLU A 46 9.54 -17.94 -17.21
C GLU A 46 8.77 -17.13 -16.14
N LEU A 47 9.48 -16.45 -15.24
CA LEU A 47 8.87 -15.62 -14.19
C LEU A 47 8.05 -14.45 -14.76
N LEU A 48 8.48 -13.90 -15.90
CA LEU A 48 7.80 -12.82 -16.60
C LEU A 48 6.55 -13.33 -17.34
N GLU A 49 6.65 -14.47 -18.03
CA GLU A 49 5.52 -15.11 -18.72
C GLU A 49 4.40 -15.51 -17.75
N LYS A 50 4.77 -16.16 -16.64
CA LYS A 50 3.82 -16.60 -15.59
C LYS A 50 3.26 -15.43 -14.77
N LYS A 51 3.84 -14.23 -14.89
CA LYS A 51 3.49 -13.01 -14.13
C LYS A 51 3.64 -13.16 -12.60
N GLU A 52 4.47 -14.11 -12.17
CA GLU A 52 4.66 -14.46 -10.75
C GLU A 52 5.68 -13.54 -10.05
N ALA A 53 6.52 -12.83 -10.80
CA ALA A 53 7.52 -11.92 -10.26
C ALA A 53 7.11 -10.44 -10.31
N THR A 54 7.33 -9.72 -9.20
CA THR A 54 7.24 -8.24 -9.18
C THR A 54 8.55 -7.60 -9.66
N LEU A 55 8.49 -6.38 -10.20
CA LEU A 55 9.69 -5.59 -10.55
C LEU A 55 10.67 -5.43 -9.38
N ALA A 56 10.18 -5.41 -8.13
CA ALA A 56 11.01 -5.35 -6.95
C ALA A 56 11.74 -6.68 -6.66
N ALA A 57 11.13 -7.82 -6.97
CA ALA A 57 11.76 -9.13 -6.87
C ALA A 57 12.81 -9.32 -7.98
N LEU A 58 12.47 -8.98 -9.23
CA LEU A 58 13.40 -9.04 -10.37
C LEU A 58 14.65 -8.18 -10.15
N ARG A 59 14.49 -6.97 -9.59
CA ARG A 59 15.64 -6.11 -9.21
C ARG A 59 16.52 -6.74 -8.13
N ARG A 60 15.99 -7.52 -7.20
CA ARG A 60 16.80 -8.23 -6.19
C ARG A 60 17.51 -9.46 -6.74
N LEU A 61 16.95 -10.07 -7.79
CA LEU A 61 17.48 -11.26 -8.44
C LEU A 61 18.58 -10.93 -9.46
N LEU A 62 18.37 -9.88 -10.28
CA LEU A 62 19.26 -9.50 -11.38
C LEU A 62 20.23 -8.39 -11.04
N CYS A 63 19.84 -7.43 -10.21
CA CYS A 63 20.78 -6.42 -9.71
C CYS A 63 21.37 -6.95 -8.41
N THR A 64 22.70 -6.92 -8.29
CA THR A 64 23.37 -7.02 -7.00
C THR A 64 22.71 -6.04 -6.04
N ALA A 65 22.33 -6.51 -4.85
CA ALA A 65 21.73 -5.66 -3.85
C ALA A 65 22.76 -4.60 -3.42
N ASN A 66 22.59 -3.36 -3.89
CA ASN A 66 23.34 -2.22 -3.37
C ASN A 66 22.92 -2.03 -1.90
N THR A 67 23.69 -2.65 -0.99
CA THR A 67 23.53 -2.55 0.47
C THR A 67 24.06 -1.22 1.02
N GLU A 68 24.57 -0.36 0.14
CA GLU A 68 24.96 1.00 0.46
C GLU A 68 23.75 1.80 0.91
N LYS A 69 23.73 2.15 2.19
CA LYS A 69 22.76 3.10 2.76
C LYS A 69 22.83 4.39 1.93
N THR A 70 21.68 4.97 1.60
CA THR A 70 21.58 6.21 0.81
C THR A 70 22.46 7.34 1.35
N ALA A 71 22.65 7.39 2.68
CA ALA A 71 23.57 8.29 3.35
C ALA A 71 25.04 8.17 2.88
N LYS A 72 25.57 6.96 2.65
CA LYS A 72 26.93 6.74 2.13
C LYS A 72 27.07 7.21 0.69
N VAL A 73 26.05 6.99 -0.14
CA VAL A 73 26.04 7.45 -1.54
C VAL A 73 25.98 8.98 -1.61
N LEU A 74 25.20 9.62 -0.73
CA LEU A 74 25.15 11.08 -0.58
C LEU A 74 26.49 11.65 -0.08
N GLU A 75 27.14 10.98 0.88
CA GLU A 75 28.46 11.34 1.40
C GLU A 75 29.56 11.22 0.33
N GLN A 76 29.57 10.13 -0.46
CA GLN A 76 30.46 9.97 -1.63
C GLN A 76 30.19 11.01 -2.73
N ALA A 77 28.94 11.47 -2.87
CA ALA A 77 28.56 12.55 -3.78
C ALA A 77 28.84 13.96 -3.24
N GLY A 78 29.48 14.10 -2.07
CA GLY A 78 29.82 15.38 -1.46
C GLY A 78 28.65 16.14 -0.81
N ILE A 79 27.51 15.47 -0.58
CA ILE A 79 26.29 16.06 -0.01
C ILE A 79 26.26 15.78 1.49
N HIS A 80 26.84 16.69 2.28
CA HIS A 80 26.84 16.60 3.73
C HIS A 80 25.52 17.08 4.35
N THR A 81 24.66 16.15 4.80
CA THR A 81 23.57 16.48 5.73
C THR A 81 24.10 16.56 7.16
N GLY A 82 24.03 17.74 7.76
CA GLY A 82 24.66 18.05 9.04
C GLY A 82 24.06 17.35 10.27
N GLU A 83 24.99 16.79 11.06
CA GLU A 83 25.00 16.73 12.53
C GLU A 83 24.11 15.75 13.30
N LYS A 84 24.57 15.45 14.53
CA LYS A 84 24.34 14.23 15.33
C LYS A 84 23.91 14.60 16.75
N SER A 85 23.22 13.70 17.44
CA SER A 85 23.47 13.27 18.84
C SER A 85 22.34 12.32 19.29
N GLN A 86 22.45 11.37 20.22
CA GLN A 86 23.51 10.58 20.88
C GLN A 86 22.72 9.51 21.72
N LYS A 87 23.30 8.31 21.93
CA LYS A 87 22.86 7.17 22.79
C LYS A 87 24.14 6.59 23.48
N PRO A 88 24.18 5.52 24.31
CA PRO A 88 23.14 4.63 24.90
C PRO A 88 23.01 4.94 26.43
N PRO A 89 23.01 4.05 27.47
CA PRO A 89 22.85 2.56 27.59
C PRO A 89 21.45 2.01 27.19
N ASP A 90 20.98 0.77 27.43
CA ASP A 90 21.41 -0.52 28.08
C ASP A 90 21.11 -0.74 29.59
N GLN A 91 20.40 -1.78 30.08
CA GLN A 91 20.13 -3.16 29.58
C GLN A 91 18.75 -3.74 30.03
N GLN A 92 18.49 -4.99 29.58
CA GLN A 92 17.60 -6.07 30.12
C GLN A 92 16.21 -6.32 29.50
N ASP A 93 16.20 -7.33 28.63
CA ASP A 93 15.26 -8.46 28.52
C ASP A 93 13.78 -8.31 28.94
N GLN A 94 12.89 -8.34 27.95
CA GLN A 94 11.79 -9.32 27.92
C GLN A 94 11.13 -9.43 26.54
N GLU A 95 10.81 -10.67 26.15
CA GLU A 95 10.12 -10.99 24.90
C GLU A 95 8.68 -10.45 24.90
N LYS A 96 8.34 -9.57 23.95
CA LYS A 96 6.96 -9.44 23.45
C LYS A 96 6.93 -9.22 21.94
N ASP A 97 6.08 -10.02 21.31
CA ASP A 97 5.77 -10.00 19.89
C ASP A 97 4.84 -8.80 19.59
N ASP A 98 5.43 -7.67 19.20
CA ASP A 98 4.70 -6.47 18.79
C ASP A 98 5.44 -5.77 17.65
N ASN A 99 4.85 -5.80 16.45
CA ASN A 99 5.45 -5.42 15.18
C ASN A 99 5.42 -3.89 14.97
N PRO A 100 6.54 -3.15 15.11
CA PRO A 100 6.50 -1.69 15.06
C PRO A 100 6.46 -1.22 13.60
N GLN A 101 5.40 -0.48 13.25
CA GLN A 101 5.21 0.05 11.90
C GLN A 101 6.41 0.88 11.44
N SER A 102 7.10 0.40 10.41
CA SER A 102 8.10 1.20 9.68
C SER A 102 7.47 2.53 9.22
N SER A 103 8.02 3.65 9.68
CA SER A 103 7.60 5.00 9.29
C SER A 103 7.98 5.29 7.83
N LYS A 104 7.14 4.80 6.90
CA LYS A 104 7.22 5.19 5.49
C LYS A 104 6.89 6.68 5.38
N SER A 105 7.76 7.43 4.70
CA SER A 105 7.47 8.80 4.29
C SER A 105 6.16 8.84 3.48
N PRO A 106 5.32 9.88 3.65
CA PRO A 106 4.03 9.94 2.98
C PRO A 106 4.22 10.09 1.47
N ALA A 107 4.01 9.00 0.72
CA ALA A 107 4.01 9.02 -0.74
C ALA A 107 2.92 9.99 -1.25
N ALA A 108 3.21 10.67 -2.37
CA ALA A 108 2.31 11.65 -2.99
C ALA A 108 0.89 11.09 -3.20
N GLY A 109 -0.04 11.56 -2.38
CA GLY A 109 -1.27 10.84 -2.07
C GLY A 109 -2.40 11.03 -3.08
N HIS A 110 -2.61 10.04 -3.93
CA HIS A 110 -3.85 9.91 -4.71
C HIS A 110 -4.98 9.40 -3.80
N GLY A 111 -5.69 10.31 -3.12
CA GLY A 111 -7.00 10.06 -2.47
C GLY A 111 -7.05 9.16 -1.21
N ARG A 112 -5.91 8.61 -0.76
CA ARG A 112 -5.79 7.68 0.37
C ARG A 112 -5.89 8.33 1.77
N ASN A 113 -6.75 9.34 1.93
CA ASN A 113 -7.03 9.86 3.27
C ASN A 113 -7.81 8.82 4.08
N GLY A 114 -7.29 8.45 5.25
CA GLY A 114 -7.97 7.60 6.24
C GLY A 114 -9.06 8.36 6.99
N ALA A 115 -9.99 7.66 7.64
CA ALA A 115 -11.16 8.31 8.26
C ALA A 115 -10.81 9.38 9.30
N GLY A 116 -9.77 9.15 10.13
CA GLY A 116 -9.29 10.13 11.13
C GLY A 116 -8.71 11.43 10.54
N GLN A 117 -8.45 11.50 9.23
CA GLN A 117 -8.01 12.72 8.56
C GLN A 117 -9.17 13.62 8.12
N TYR A 118 -10.42 13.17 8.27
CA TYR A 118 -11.63 13.95 7.99
C TYR A 118 -12.11 14.66 9.26
N GLN A 119 -11.24 15.48 9.86
CA GLN A 119 -11.51 16.11 11.17
C GLN A 119 -12.71 17.06 11.17
N GLY A 120 -12.94 17.78 10.06
CA GLY A 120 -14.10 18.66 9.87
C GLY A 120 -15.33 17.99 9.23
N ALA A 121 -15.36 16.65 9.12
CA ALA A 121 -16.50 15.94 8.55
C ALA A 121 -17.58 15.69 9.59
N GLN A 122 -18.85 15.72 9.16
CA GLN A 122 -19.98 15.34 10.01
C GLN A 122 -19.85 13.85 10.39
N LYS A 123 -19.89 13.54 11.68
CA LYS A 123 -19.94 12.15 12.15
C LYS A 123 -21.37 11.69 12.38
N VAL A 124 -21.68 10.47 11.96
CA VAL A 124 -23.01 9.84 12.13
C VAL A 124 -22.82 8.42 12.64
N SER A 125 -23.15 8.18 13.91
CA SER A 125 -23.21 6.83 14.49
C SER A 125 -24.46 6.11 14.00
N VAL A 126 -24.31 4.87 13.52
CA VAL A 126 -25.42 4.04 13.01
C VAL A 126 -25.48 2.77 13.85
N ALA A 127 -26.46 2.71 14.75
CA ALA A 127 -26.73 1.55 15.59
C ALA A 127 -27.28 0.37 14.75
N HIS A 128 -27.08 -0.85 15.22
CA HIS A 128 -27.61 -2.04 14.59
C HIS A 128 -29.14 -2.09 14.76
N ALA A 129 -29.89 -2.21 13.66
CA ALA A 129 -31.35 -2.04 13.68
C ALA A 129 -32.09 -3.11 14.51
N SER A 130 -31.58 -4.34 14.54
CA SER A 130 -32.24 -5.51 15.10
C SER A 130 -31.51 -6.21 16.26
N LEU A 131 -30.28 -5.80 16.59
CA LEU A 131 -29.42 -6.48 17.56
C LEU A 131 -28.80 -5.45 18.50
N LYS A 132 -28.57 -5.82 19.75
CA LYS A 132 -27.99 -4.98 20.79
C LYS A 132 -26.91 -5.73 21.55
N THR A 133 -26.08 -4.97 22.28
CA THR A 133 -25.16 -5.54 23.26
C THR A 133 -25.94 -6.34 24.31
N GLY A 134 -25.53 -7.58 24.56
CA GLY A 134 -26.16 -8.50 25.51
C GLY A 134 -27.13 -9.51 24.88
N ASP A 135 -27.57 -9.31 23.64
CA ASP A 135 -28.48 -10.22 22.92
C ASP A 135 -27.82 -11.60 22.67
N PRO A 136 -28.62 -12.67 22.54
CA PRO A 136 -28.12 -13.99 22.14
C PRO A 136 -27.60 -13.96 20.70
N CYS A 137 -26.61 -14.80 20.40
CA CYS A 137 -26.05 -14.90 19.06
C CYS A 137 -27.09 -15.42 18.03
N PRO A 138 -27.30 -14.72 16.90
CA PRO A 138 -28.18 -15.17 15.82
C PRO A 138 -27.83 -16.55 15.25
N GLU A 139 -26.53 -16.90 15.21
CA GLU A 139 -26.02 -18.19 14.71
C GLU A 139 -26.26 -19.37 15.69
N GLY A 140 -27.08 -19.18 16.74
CA GLY A 140 -27.55 -20.25 17.62
C GLY A 140 -26.50 -20.85 18.58
N CYS A 141 -25.26 -20.32 18.60
CA CYS A 141 -24.19 -20.88 19.44
C CYS A 141 -24.38 -20.72 20.96
N GLY A 142 -25.41 -19.98 21.42
CA GLY A 142 -25.66 -19.72 22.85
C GLY A 142 -24.76 -18.65 23.48
N GLY A 143 -23.82 -18.06 22.71
CA GLY A 143 -23.04 -16.90 23.14
C GLY A 143 -23.85 -15.59 23.16
N LYS A 144 -23.28 -14.54 23.76
CA LYS A 144 -23.84 -13.18 23.81
C LYS A 144 -23.06 -12.20 22.94
N LEU A 145 -23.74 -11.18 22.43
CA LEU A 145 -23.16 -10.11 21.64
C LEU A 145 -22.51 -9.02 22.52
N TYR A 146 -21.31 -8.57 22.14
CA TYR A 146 -20.56 -7.50 22.80
C TYR A 146 -20.09 -6.47 21.76
N PRO A 147 -19.92 -5.19 22.15
CA PRO A 147 -19.50 -4.14 21.22
C PRO A 147 -18.06 -4.34 20.76
N ARG A 148 -17.80 -3.90 19.52
CA ARG A 148 -16.47 -3.81 18.89
C ARG A 148 -16.30 -2.48 18.19
N ASP A 149 -15.06 -2.15 17.87
CA ASP A 149 -14.71 -0.93 17.13
C ASP A 149 -15.54 -0.83 15.83
N PRO A 150 -16.24 0.29 15.60
CA PRO A 150 -17.22 0.40 14.51
C PRO A 150 -16.57 0.28 13.12
N ALA A 151 -17.35 -0.15 12.12
CA ALA A 151 -16.95 0.01 10.73
C ALA A 151 -17.08 1.48 10.34
N VAL A 152 -15.99 2.10 9.88
CA VAL A 152 -15.99 3.52 9.51
C VAL A 152 -16.05 3.68 7.99
N LEU A 153 -17.12 4.31 7.50
CA LEU A 153 -17.32 4.64 6.08
C LEU A 153 -17.25 6.15 5.86
N VAL A 154 -16.29 6.60 5.06
CA VAL A 154 -16.24 8.00 4.62
C VAL A 154 -17.03 8.17 3.32
N ARG A 155 -17.81 9.24 3.24
CA ARG A 155 -18.62 9.63 2.08
C ARG A 155 -18.43 11.10 1.79
N VAL A 156 -18.18 11.43 0.53
CA VAL A 156 -17.87 12.79 0.07
C VAL A 156 -18.92 13.18 -0.96
N LYS A 157 -19.65 14.28 -0.71
CA LYS A 157 -20.77 14.77 -1.54
C LYS A 157 -20.51 16.19 -2.07
N GLY A 158 -21.09 16.51 -3.23
CA GLY A 158 -20.98 17.80 -3.88
C GLY A 158 -21.84 18.88 -3.24
N GLN A 159 -21.36 19.44 -2.14
CA GLN A 159 -21.88 20.65 -1.51
C GLN A 159 -20.72 21.65 -1.42
N ALA A 160 -20.90 22.89 -1.85
CA ALA A 160 -19.82 23.88 -1.90
C ALA A 160 -19.19 24.12 -0.52
N PRO A 161 -17.85 24.06 -0.35
CA PRO A 161 -16.85 23.64 -1.35
C PRO A 161 -16.88 22.12 -1.63
N VAL A 162 -16.69 21.28 -0.62
CA VAL A 162 -17.00 19.83 -0.66
C VAL A 162 -17.42 19.40 0.76
N ALA A 163 -18.51 18.64 0.91
CA ALA A 163 -18.91 18.08 2.20
C ALA A 163 -18.45 16.63 2.35
N ALA A 164 -18.05 16.25 3.57
CA ALA A 164 -17.73 14.88 3.92
C ALA A 164 -18.51 14.45 5.17
N THR A 165 -18.96 13.20 5.16
CA THR A 165 -19.65 12.53 6.27
C THR A 165 -18.92 11.24 6.60
N VAL A 166 -18.70 10.99 7.89
CA VAL A 166 -18.09 9.78 8.42
C VAL A 166 -19.17 8.99 9.14
N TYR A 167 -19.58 7.87 8.57
CA TYR A 167 -20.55 6.95 9.18
C TYR A 167 -19.79 5.93 10.03
N GLU A 168 -20.13 5.86 11.31
CA GLU A 168 -19.59 4.91 12.28
C GLU A 168 -20.65 3.82 12.49
N LEU A 169 -20.54 2.72 11.75
CA LEU A 169 -21.46 1.58 11.78
C LEU A 169 -21.14 0.68 12.97
N GLU A 170 -22.11 0.48 13.87
CA GLU A 170 -21.94 -0.37 15.05
C GLU A 170 -21.52 -1.80 14.66
N LYS A 171 -20.58 -2.37 15.41
CA LYS A 171 -20.20 -3.78 15.30
C LYS A 171 -20.45 -4.49 16.61
N LEU A 172 -21.16 -5.61 16.52
CA LEU A 172 -21.40 -6.53 17.62
C LEU A 172 -20.68 -7.84 17.32
N ARG A 173 -19.83 -8.31 18.23
CA ARG A 173 -19.14 -9.59 18.14
C ARG A 173 -19.70 -10.57 19.17
N CYS A 174 -19.98 -11.80 18.76
CA CYS A 174 -20.29 -12.85 19.72
C CYS A 174 -19.04 -13.27 20.53
N ASN A 175 -19.20 -13.47 21.84
CA ASN A 175 -18.11 -13.94 22.69
C ASN A 175 -17.70 -15.42 22.46
N LEU A 176 -18.58 -16.25 21.89
CA LEU A 176 -18.35 -17.70 21.76
C LEU A 176 -17.88 -18.10 20.36
N CYS A 177 -18.72 -17.94 19.32
CA CYS A 177 -18.32 -18.25 17.94
C CYS A 177 -17.38 -17.21 17.32
N GLY A 178 -17.40 -15.97 17.82
CA GLY A 178 -16.57 -14.87 17.32
C GLY A 178 -17.15 -14.08 16.14
N ASP A 179 -18.32 -14.47 15.62
CA ASP A 179 -18.97 -13.81 14.48
C ASP A 179 -19.27 -12.33 14.75
N VAL A 180 -19.20 -11.52 13.69
CA VAL A 180 -19.28 -10.05 13.76
C VAL A 180 -20.43 -9.52 12.90
N PHE A 181 -21.47 -9.04 13.57
CA PHE A 181 -22.63 -8.40 12.97
C PHE A 181 -22.35 -6.90 12.85
N THR A 182 -22.42 -6.36 11.63
CA THR A 182 -22.15 -4.94 11.34
C THR A 182 -23.46 -4.26 10.94
N ALA A 183 -23.76 -3.11 11.53
CA ALA A 183 -24.93 -2.31 11.17
C ALA A 183 -24.93 -1.96 9.66
N GLN A 184 -26.11 -1.94 9.04
CA GLN A 184 -26.24 -1.58 7.63
C GLN A 184 -26.02 -0.07 7.42
N ALA A 185 -25.48 0.31 6.26
CA ALA A 185 -25.33 1.72 5.91
C ALA A 185 -26.71 2.39 5.72
N PRO A 186 -26.89 3.68 6.08
CA PRO A 186 -28.16 4.37 5.91
C PRO A 186 -28.63 4.43 4.45
N ALA A 187 -29.95 4.41 4.24
CA ALA A 187 -30.54 4.51 2.91
C ALA A 187 -30.09 5.79 2.17
N GLY A 188 -29.79 5.67 0.87
CA GLY A 188 -29.26 6.77 0.06
C GLY A 188 -27.76 7.05 0.24
N VAL A 189 -27.04 6.21 1.00
CA VAL A 189 -25.57 6.22 1.08
C VAL A 189 -25.02 5.16 0.14
N GLY A 190 -24.50 5.58 -1.02
CA GLY A 190 -23.86 4.66 -1.98
C GLY A 190 -22.60 3.97 -1.43
N GLU A 191 -22.11 2.96 -2.13
CA GLU A 191 -20.94 2.17 -1.71
C GLU A 191 -19.60 2.91 -1.89
N LYS A 192 -19.52 3.79 -2.90
CA LYS A 192 -18.32 4.54 -3.28
C LYS A 192 -18.00 5.64 -2.26
N LYS A 193 -16.71 5.93 -2.07
CA LYS A 193 -16.22 7.02 -1.19
C LYS A 193 -16.61 8.42 -1.70
N TYR A 194 -16.57 8.60 -3.02
CA TYR A 194 -16.95 9.85 -3.69
C TYR A 194 -18.29 9.65 -4.41
N ASP A 195 -19.21 10.57 -4.16
CA ASP A 195 -20.45 10.74 -4.89
C ASP A 195 -20.18 11.41 -6.25
N GLU A 196 -21.02 11.17 -7.25
CA GLU A 196 -20.88 11.77 -8.58
C GLU A 196 -21.03 13.31 -8.52
N THR A 197 -21.86 13.81 -7.59
CA THR A 197 -21.96 15.24 -7.29
C THR A 197 -20.63 15.83 -6.81
N ALA A 198 -19.82 15.06 -6.07
CA ALA A 198 -18.52 15.54 -5.58
C ALA A 198 -17.52 15.69 -6.72
N VAL A 199 -17.54 14.80 -7.72
CA VAL A 199 -16.70 14.91 -8.92
C VAL A 199 -17.07 16.16 -9.71
N THR A 200 -18.36 16.42 -9.91
CA THR A 200 -18.86 17.63 -10.58
C THR A 200 -18.47 18.91 -9.82
N MET A 201 -18.60 18.91 -8.48
CA MET A 201 -18.20 20.05 -7.65
C MET A 201 -16.69 20.31 -7.71
N ILE A 202 -15.86 19.27 -7.69
CA ILE A 202 -14.39 19.40 -7.87
C ILE A 202 -14.07 20.00 -9.25
N ALA A 203 -14.77 19.58 -10.31
CA ALA A 203 -14.60 20.15 -11.64
C ALA A 203 -15.01 21.64 -11.70
N LEU A 204 -16.13 22.02 -11.09
CA LEU A 204 -16.57 23.42 -10.99
C LEU A 204 -15.58 24.29 -10.21
N LEU A 205 -15.11 23.82 -9.05
CA LEU A 205 -14.08 24.53 -8.29
C LEU A 205 -12.78 24.71 -9.09
N ARG A 206 -12.34 23.65 -9.78
CA ARG A 206 -11.07 23.65 -10.51
C ARG A 206 -11.10 24.50 -11.78
N TYR A 207 -12.14 24.35 -12.61
CA TYR A 207 -12.21 24.95 -13.94
C TYR A 207 -13.12 26.18 -14.02
N GLY A 208 -14.13 26.30 -13.15
CA GLY A 208 -14.97 27.49 -13.05
C GLY A 208 -14.37 28.54 -12.11
N SER A 209 -13.98 28.14 -10.90
CA SER A 209 -13.46 29.05 -9.87
C SER A 209 -11.93 29.11 -9.76
N GLY A 210 -11.20 28.38 -10.61
CA GLY A 210 -9.73 28.43 -10.69
C GLY A 210 -8.96 27.83 -9.51
N PHE A 211 -9.60 27.09 -8.59
CA PHE A 211 -8.93 26.50 -7.42
C PHE A 211 -7.74 25.62 -7.84
N PRO A 212 -6.59 25.65 -7.15
CA PRO A 212 -5.43 24.84 -7.51
C PRO A 212 -5.70 23.33 -7.39
N TRP A 213 -5.00 22.51 -8.18
CA TRP A 213 -5.01 21.04 -8.01
C TRP A 213 -4.33 20.56 -6.72
N ASN A 214 -3.44 21.39 -6.18
CA ASN A 214 -2.64 21.07 -5.00
C ASN A 214 -3.38 21.48 -3.72
N ARG A 215 -3.01 20.84 -2.61
CA ARG A 215 -3.54 21.13 -1.27
C ARG A 215 -3.37 22.63 -0.97
N LEU A 216 -4.49 23.35 -0.86
CA LEU A 216 -4.53 24.62 -0.15
C LEU A 216 -4.08 24.35 1.30
N GLU A 217 -3.23 25.22 1.85
CA GLU A 217 -2.88 25.15 3.26
C GLU A 217 -4.15 25.15 4.12
N ILE A 218 -4.09 24.45 5.27
CA ILE A 218 -5.25 24.26 6.13
C ILE A 218 -5.64 25.62 6.69
N LEU A 219 -6.64 26.26 6.07
CA LEU A 219 -7.34 27.39 6.67
C LEU A 219 -7.96 26.86 7.98
N PRO A 220 -7.58 27.40 9.15
CA PRO A 220 -8.26 27.05 10.39
C PRO A 220 -9.73 27.41 10.24
N CYS A 221 -10.60 26.47 10.62
CA CYS A 221 -12.03 26.70 10.59
C CYS A 221 -12.35 27.88 11.52
N ALA A 222 -12.77 29.01 10.95
CA ALA A 222 -13.23 30.14 11.75
C ALA A 222 -14.50 29.71 12.50
N CYS A 223 -14.51 29.97 13.80
CA CYS A 223 -15.56 29.56 14.75
C CYS A 223 -16.92 30.20 14.46
#